data_AF-J2PNJ5-F1
#
_entry.id   AF-J2PNJ5-F1
#
_cell.length_a   1.000
_cell.length_b   1.000
_cell.length_c   1.000
_cell.angle_alpha   90.00
_cell.angle_beta   90.00
_cell.angle_gamma   90.00
#
_symmetry.space_group_name_H-M   'P 1'
#
loop_
_entity.id
_entity.type
_entity.pdbx_description
1 polymer ?
#
loop_
_entity_poly.entity_id
_entity_poly.type
_entity_poly.pdbx_seq_one_letter_code
_entity_poly.pdbx_strand_id
1 'polypeptide(L)'
;MPMLPLIQIQQDHPAIIDAARLQLRRMVEELSHCPDDYPLRHGYHMHATGYLDALLKHKLVSDALYEYLYEEVAAYGKHVLGRHGITLPM
;
A
#
# COMPACT_ATOMS: atom_id res chain seq x y z
N MET A 1 35.74 -22.09 -6.39
CA MET A 1 34.32 -21.81 -6.75
C MET A 1 34.01 -20.39 -6.32
N PRO A 2 33.44 -19.52 -7.17
CA PRO A 2 33.05 -18.19 -6.75
C PRO A 2 31.81 -18.30 -5.83
N MET A 3 31.86 -17.65 -4.67
CA MET A 3 30.69 -17.49 -3.80
C MET A 3 29.70 -16.54 -4.48
N LEU A 4 28.51 -17.02 -4.79
CA LEU A 4 27.39 -16.15 -5.14
C LEU A 4 27.06 -15.27 -3.91
N PRO A 5 26.95 -13.95 -4.06
CA PRO A 5 26.55 -13.09 -2.95
C PRO A 5 25.18 -13.52 -2.46
N LEU A 6 25.11 -13.96 -1.21
CA LEU A 6 23.86 -14.32 -0.56
C LEU A 6 23.14 -13.01 -0.20
N ILE A 7 22.26 -12.54 -1.08
CA ILE A 7 21.41 -11.38 -0.77
C ILE A 7 20.39 -11.86 0.28
N GLN A 8 20.59 -11.47 1.54
CA GLN A 8 19.61 -11.69 2.58
C GLN A 8 18.47 -10.68 2.41
N ILE A 9 17.28 -11.16 2.10
CA ILE A 9 16.06 -10.36 2.11
C ILE A 9 15.73 -10.06 3.57
N GLN A 10 15.75 -8.79 3.95
CA GLN A 10 15.35 -8.33 5.28
C GLN A 10 13.84 -8.11 5.28
N GLN A 11 13.09 -9.17 5.58
CA GLN A 11 11.64 -9.09 5.76
C GLN A 11 11.29 -8.20 6.95
N ASP A 12 10.20 -7.43 6.84
CA ASP A 12 9.70 -6.52 7.88
C ASP A 12 10.74 -5.48 8.34
N HIS A 13 11.70 -5.15 7.47
CA HIS A 13 12.70 -4.15 7.78
C HIS A 13 12.06 -2.76 7.94
N PRO A 14 12.35 -2.00 9.02
CA PRO A 14 11.69 -0.73 9.31
C PRO A 14 11.67 0.26 8.14
N ALA A 15 12.77 0.36 7.39
CA ALA A 15 12.83 1.25 6.22
C ALA A 15 11.87 0.85 5.08
N ILE A 16 11.59 -0.46 4.92
CA ILE A 16 10.60 -0.95 3.95
C ILE A 16 9.19 -0.58 4.43
N ILE A 17 8.93 -0.75 5.73
CA ILE A 17 7.64 -0.42 6.35
C ILE A 17 7.34 1.08 6.17
N ASP A 18 8.31 1.93 6.49
CA ASP A 18 8.16 3.38 6.38
C ASP A 18 7.96 3.83 4.92
N ALA A 19 8.73 3.25 3.99
CA ALA A 19 8.57 3.50 2.57
C ALA A 19 7.19 3.04 2.06
N ALA A 20 6.72 1.87 2.48
CA ALA A 20 5.42 1.33 2.11
C ALA A 20 4.29 2.22 2.60
N ARG A 21 4.32 2.61 3.89
CA ARG A 21 3.34 3.54 4.47
C ARG A 21 3.31 4.87 3.75
N LEU A 22 4.47 5.48 3.50
CA LEU A 22 4.56 6.76 2.79
C LEU A 22 3.95 6.65 1.39
N GLN A 23 4.29 5.58 0.67
CA GLN A 23 3.79 5.37 -0.69
C GLN A 23 2.28 5.15 -0.71
N LEU A 24 1.75 4.33 0.20
CA LEU A 24 0.31 4.06 0.28
C LEU A 24 -0.48 5.32 0.67
N ARG A 25 0.04 6.14 1.58
CA ARG A 25 -0.59 7.43 1.94
C ARG A 25 -0.65 8.37 0.74
N ARG A 26 0.44 8.50 -0.03
CA ARG A 26 0.45 9.31 -1.26
C ARG A 26 -0.60 8.87 -2.26
N MET A 27 -0.75 7.55 -2.48
CA MET A 27 -1.79 7.02 -3.38
C MET A 27 -3.20 7.36 -2.89
N VAL A 28 -3.45 7.32 -1.58
CA VAL A 28 -4.73 7.72 -0.98
C VAL A 28 -4.97 9.23 -1.05
N GLU A 29 -3.94 10.04 -0.90
CA GLU A 29 -4.04 11.50 -1.07
C GLU A 29 -4.35 11.87 -2.52
N GLU A 30 -3.69 11.24 -3.51
CA GLU A 30 -3.98 11.44 -4.93
C GLU A 30 -5.44 11.09 -5.27
N LEU A 31 -5.98 10.02 -4.69
CA LEU A 31 -7.40 9.66 -4.81
C LEU A 31 -8.35 10.79 -4.37
N SER A 32 -7.98 11.55 -3.34
CA SER A 32 -8.80 12.66 -2.85
C SER A 32 -8.92 13.83 -3.84
N HIS A 33 -7.96 13.94 -4.76
CA HIS A 33 -7.96 14.95 -5.82
C HIS A 33 -8.82 14.56 -7.03
N CYS A 34 -9.36 13.34 -7.07
CA CYS A 34 -10.18 12.84 -8.17
C CYS A 34 -11.56 12.34 -7.67
N PRO A 35 -12.38 13.22 -7.05
CA PRO A 35 -13.62 12.84 -6.37
C PRO A 35 -14.72 12.33 -7.30
N ASP A 36 -14.72 12.68 -8.59
CA ASP A 36 -15.84 12.39 -9.50
C ASP A 36 -15.51 11.30 -10.54
N ASP A 37 -14.26 10.85 -10.62
CA ASP A 37 -13.84 9.85 -11.61
C ASP A 37 -13.80 8.46 -10.97
N TYR A 38 -14.90 7.70 -11.13
CA TYR A 38 -14.99 6.34 -10.60
C TYR A 38 -13.93 5.38 -11.19
N PRO A 39 -13.71 5.31 -12.51
CA PRO A 39 -12.61 4.53 -13.10
C PRO A 39 -11.24 4.86 -12.50
N LEU A 40 -10.91 6.14 -12.36
CA LEU A 40 -9.62 6.56 -11.81
C LEU A 40 -9.50 6.14 -10.34
N ARG A 41 -10.57 6.30 -9.55
CA ARG A 41 -10.58 5.85 -8.15
C ARG A 41 -10.39 4.34 -8.00
N HIS A 42 -11.08 3.57 -8.83
CA HIS A 42 -10.90 2.12 -8.84
C HIS A 42 -9.47 1.73 -9.23
N GLY A 43 -8.89 2.38 -10.24
CA GLY A 43 -7.51 2.14 -10.67
C GLY A 43 -6.49 2.42 -9.56
N TYR A 44 -6.63 3.53 -8.85
CA TYR A 44 -5.76 3.86 -7.72
C TYR A 44 -5.91 2.89 -6.55
N HIS A 45 -7.12 2.43 -6.24
CA HIS A 45 -7.34 1.41 -5.22
C HIS A 45 -6.67 0.07 -5.60
N MET A 46 -6.85 -0.37 -6.85
CA MET A 46 -6.16 -1.55 -7.39
C MET A 46 -4.64 -1.40 -7.36
N HIS A 47 -4.12 -0.19 -7.61
CA HIS A 47 -2.70 0.09 -7.56
C HIS A 47 -2.12 0.04 -6.13
N ALA A 48 -2.85 0.58 -5.15
CA ALA A 48 -2.44 0.53 -3.75
C ALA A 48 -2.42 -0.91 -3.18
N THR A 49 -3.46 -1.69 -3.48
CA THR A 49 -3.54 -3.10 -3.08
C THR A 49 -2.52 -3.96 -3.83
N GLY A 50 -2.31 -3.72 -5.13
CA GLY A 50 -1.26 -4.39 -5.92
C GLY A 50 0.16 -4.09 -5.44
N TYR A 51 0.42 -2.88 -4.95
CA TYR A 51 1.71 -2.55 -4.32
C TYR A 51 1.96 -3.37 -3.04
N LEU A 52 0.96 -3.50 -2.17
CA LEU A 52 1.05 -4.34 -0.96
C LEU A 52 1.27 -5.82 -1.30
N ASP A 53 0.52 -6.34 -2.28
CA ASP A 53 0.66 -7.72 -2.75
C ASP A 53 2.06 -7.98 -3.34
N ALA A 54 2.65 -7.00 -4.03
CA ALA A 54 4.03 -7.10 -4.51
C ALA A 54 5.03 -7.20 -3.35
N LEU A 55 4.90 -6.38 -2.31
CA LEU A 55 5.77 -6.47 -1.12
C LEU A 55 5.68 -7.84 -0.45
N LEU A 56 4.46 -8.41 -0.38
CA LEU A 56 4.23 -9.73 0.19
C LEU A 56 4.86 -10.84 -0.66
N LYS A 57 4.64 -10.82 -1.98
CA LYS A 57 5.21 -11.80 -2.93
C LYS A 57 6.73 -11.79 -2.94
N HIS A 58 7.34 -10.61 -2.78
CA HIS A 58 8.79 -10.47 -2.67
C HIS A 58 9.35 -10.75 -1.27
N LYS A 59 8.52 -11.20 -0.32
CA LYS A 59 8.91 -11.51 1.07
C LYS A 59 9.56 -10.32 1.78
N LEU A 60 9.19 -9.10 1.37
CA LEU A 60 9.62 -7.87 2.01
C LEU A 60 8.76 -7.54 3.23
N VAL A 61 7.52 -8.00 3.24
CA VAL A 61 6.61 -7.97 4.39
C VAL A 61 6.09 -9.36 4.71
N SER A 62 5.80 -9.64 5.98
CA SER A 62 5.06 -10.83 6.42
C SER A 62 3.57 -10.70 6.17
N ASP A 63 2.83 -11.82 6.19
CA ASP A 63 1.38 -11.81 6.06
C ASP A 63 0.74 -10.96 7.17
N ALA A 64 1.26 -11.05 8.41
CA ALA A 64 0.77 -10.26 9.53
C ALA A 64 0.97 -8.75 9.31
N LEU A 65 2.13 -8.36 8.77
CA LEU A 65 2.39 -6.95 8.46
C LEU A 65 1.58 -6.48 7.24
N TYR A 66 1.36 -7.34 6.25
CA TYR A 66 0.49 -7.05 5.12
C TYR A 66 -0.92 -6.71 5.59
N GLU A 67 -1.54 -7.55 6.43
CA GLU A 67 -2.88 -7.32 6.97
C GLU A 67 -2.93 -6.01 7.76
N TYR A 68 -1.92 -5.77 8.61
CA TYR A 68 -1.82 -4.54 9.38
C TYR A 68 -1.72 -3.28 8.48
N LEU A 69 -0.88 -3.31 7.45
CA LEU A 69 -0.73 -2.19 6.51
C LEU A 69 -1.99 -1.99 5.67
N TYR A 70 -2.66 -3.08 5.29
CA TYR A 70 -3.93 -3.03 4.56
C TYR A 70 -5.01 -2.34 5.40
N GLU A 71 -5.17 -2.74 6.67
CA GLU A 71 -6.10 -2.10 7.60
C GLU A 71 -5.75 -0.62 7.85
N GLU A 72 -4.46 -0.29 8.03
CA GLU A 72 -4.00 1.08 8.23
C GLU A 72 -4.40 1.97 7.03
N VAL A 73 -4.19 1.47 5.81
CA VAL A 73 -4.52 2.19 4.56
C VAL A 73 -6.02 2.28 4.35
N ALA A 74 -6.79 1.24 4.64
CA ALA A 74 -8.25 1.27 4.57
C ALA A 74 -8.83 2.33 5.53
N ALA A 75 -8.32 2.38 6.77
CA ALA A 75 -8.71 3.36 7.76
C ALA A 75 -8.32 4.80 7.34
N TYR A 76 -7.10 4.98 6.85
CA TYR A 76 -6.62 6.27 6.34
C TYR A 76 -7.42 6.74 5.13
N GLY A 77 -7.70 5.84 4.19
CA GLY A 77 -8.57 6.07 3.04
C GLY A 77 -9.95 6.54 3.47
N LYS A 78 -10.59 5.85 4.42
CA LYS A 78 -11.89 6.27 4.97
C LYS A 78 -11.84 7.67 5.57
N HIS A 79 -10.76 8.02 6.28
CA HIS A 79 -10.60 9.36 6.85
C HIS A 79 -10.43 10.44 5.77
N VAL A 80 -9.50 10.25 4.84
CA VAL A 80 -9.19 11.23 3.79
C VAL A 80 -10.38 11.36 2.83
N LEU A 81 -10.84 10.25 2.26
CA LEU A 81 -11.91 10.22 1.27
C LEU A 81 -13.26 10.60 1.88
N GLY A 82 -13.50 10.25 3.15
CA GLY A 82 -14.70 10.66 3.88
C GLY A 82 -14.83 12.18 4.04
N ARG A 83 -13.71 12.92 4.13
CA ARG A 83 -13.73 14.39 4.12
C ARG A 83 -14.18 14.99 2.79
N HIS A 84 -14.10 14.21 1.71
CA HIS A 84 -14.49 14.59 0.36
C HIS A 84 -15.81 13.93 -0.07
N GLY A 85 -16.51 13.23 0.83
CA GLY A 85 -17.76 12.51 0.50
C GLY A 85 -17.57 11.28 -0.37
N ILE A 86 -16.34 10.78 -0.50
CA ILE A 86 -15.98 9.62 -1.34
C ILE A 86 -16.01 8.36 -0.48
N THR A 87 -16.67 7.31 -0.95
CA THR A 87 -16.69 5.97 -0.32
C THR A 87 -16.09 4.96 -1.29
N LEU A 88 -15.06 4.23 -0.87
CA LEU A 88 -14.53 3.11 -1.65
C LEU A 88 -15.31 1.83 -1.30
N PRO A 89 -15.75 1.02 -2.29
CA PRO A 89 -16.23 -0.33 -2.02
C PRO A 89 -15.05 -1.15 -1.50
N MET A 90 -15.20 -1.70 -0.29
CA MET A 90 -14.34 -2.76 0.24
C MET A 90 -14.83 -4.11 -0.29
#